data_AF-A0AAJ4ZJC4-F1
#
_entry.id   AF-A0AAJ4ZJC4-F1
#
_cell.length_a   1.000
_cell.length_b   1.000
_cell.length_c   1.000
_cell.angle_alpha   90.00
_cell.angle_beta   90.00
_cell.angle_gamma   90.00
#
_symmetry.space_group_name_H-M   'P 1'
#
loop_
_entity.id
_entity.type
_entity.pdbx_description
1 polymer ?
#
loop_
_entity_poly.entity_id
_entity_poly.type
_entity_poly.pdbx_seq_one_letter_code
_entity_poly.pdbx_strand_id
1 'polypeptide(L)'
;MFFYIVLQLFLAIPLLVVKQARLPRALTALCTLPLLFALSQKGLVGTDTYTYVKIIEDINLGLPLGYGYEPGFVMLVRLILTVTDDPIAVINTISVASVAIIIFSILRSDNVRQDVIYSVVFSYIILDVGMNSIRFGAALSLFLLGASYKEQSRIRSWLLFSIAPFFQFTVVYLIFGVLCLDFMEGKRTRGNRVLLFFFGVLFFLAIIILFWENVREKVSIYFDGGFSSPGAASGLAPFIMSLILVFISFVEQKKRIAAIPFAVAAICFALAQYSYMFLRILQMNLVLLAMVVAATPVGMVKPARHGLVNFLVVVLFFLGCSFKIKNFLDEQAAGLSESPFIPYSTKTSL
;
A
#
# COMPACT_ATOMS: atom_id res chain seq x y z
N MET A 1 8.32 -20.26 4.14
CA MET A 1 9.28 -19.29 4.74
C MET A 1 10.50 -19.02 3.85
N PHE A 2 11.31 -20.03 3.49
CA PHE A 2 12.51 -19.83 2.65
C PHE A 2 12.25 -19.05 1.35
N PHE A 3 11.17 -19.40 0.63
CA PHE A 3 10.74 -18.70 -0.58
C PHE A 3 10.57 -17.19 -0.38
N TYR A 4 9.89 -16.76 0.70
CA TYR A 4 9.67 -15.35 1.00
C TYR A 4 10.97 -14.62 1.33
N ILE A 5 11.90 -15.27 2.02
CA ILE A 5 13.22 -14.70 2.31
C ILE A 5 13.98 -14.49 1.02
N VAL A 6 14.05 -15.51 0.16
CA VAL A 6 14.71 -15.43 -1.15
C VAL A 6 14.08 -14.32 -1.99
N LEU A 7 12.75 -14.26 -2.05
CA LEU A 7 12.02 -13.23 -2.78
C LEU A 7 12.37 -11.81 -2.28
N GLN A 8 12.40 -11.59 -0.97
CA GLN A 8 12.79 -10.31 -0.39
C GLN A 8 14.26 -9.96 -0.64
N LEU A 9 15.16 -10.95 -0.64
CA LEU A 9 16.56 -10.74 -1.00
C LEU A 9 16.69 -10.31 -2.47
N PHE A 10 15.96 -10.92 -3.40
CA PHE A 10 15.90 -10.47 -4.79
C PHE A 10 15.44 -9.02 -4.90
N LEU A 11 14.39 -8.65 -4.16
CA LEU A 11 13.86 -7.29 -4.11
C LEU A 11 14.82 -6.28 -3.45
N ALA A 12 15.77 -6.73 -2.62
CA ALA A 12 16.79 -5.87 -2.02
C ALA A 12 17.92 -5.48 -3.00
N ILE A 13 18.21 -6.33 -3.99
CA ILE A 13 19.35 -6.15 -4.91
C ILE A 13 19.39 -4.74 -5.56
N PRO A 14 18.28 -4.20 -6.10
CA PRO A 14 18.31 -2.88 -6.71
C PRO A 14 18.74 -1.79 -5.74
N LEU A 15 18.36 -1.89 -4.45
CA LEU A 15 18.71 -0.93 -3.40
C LEU A 15 20.21 -0.96 -3.05
N LEU A 16 20.81 -2.14 -3.06
CA LEU A 16 22.25 -2.31 -2.78
C LEU A 16 23.15 -1.75 -3.89
N VAL A 17 22.61 -1.64 -5.11
CA VAL A 17 23.32 -1.14 -6.30
C VAL A 17 23.02 0.36 -6.53
N VAL A 18 22.15 0.99 -5.74
CA VAL A 18 21.82 2.42 -5.88
C VAL A 18 23.07 3.29 -5.73
N LYS A 19 23.48 3.89 -6.85
CA LYS A 19 24.45 4.99 -6.87
C LYS A 19 23.64 6.28 -7.04
N GLN A 20 23.82 7.23 -6.11
CA GLN A 20 23.22 8.58 -6.17
C GLN A 20 21.67 8.64 -6.07
N ALA A 21 21.06 7.80 -5.22
CA ALA A 21 19.62 7.84 -4.91
C ALA A 21 18.66 7.61 -6.10
N ARG A 22 19.15 6.98 -7.18
CA ARG A 22 18.31 6.54 -8.31
C ARG A 22 18.30 5.02 -8.40
N LEU A 23 17.10 4.45 -8.45
CA LEU A 23 16.90 3.02 -8.66
C LEU A 23 17.28 2.63 -10.10
N PRO A 24 18.10 1.59 -10.29
CA PRO A 24 18.40 1.06 -11.62
C PRO A 24 17.16 0.38 -12.22
N ARG A 25 16.37 1.13 -13.01
CA ARG A 25 15.05 0.71 -13.52
C ARG A 25 15.01 -0.70 -14.12
N ALA A 26 15.99 -1.04 -14.96
CA ALA A 26 16.07 -2.36 -15.59
C ALA A 26 16.33 -3.49 -14.56
N LEU A 27 17.23 -3.26 -13.62
CA LEU A 27 17.53 -4.20 -12.54
C LEU A 27 16.33 -4.36 -11.61
N THR A 28 15.65 -3.26 -11.27
CA THR A 28 14.40 -3.30 -10.47
C THR A 28 13.30 -4.09 -11.18
N ALA A 29 13.10 -3.88 -12.48
CA ALA A 29 12.14 -4.66 -13.26
C ALA A 29 12.49 -6.16 -13.25
N LEU A 30 13.77 -6.51 -13.44
CA LEU A 30 14.22 -7.90 -13.41
C LEU A 30 14.03 -8.55 -12.03
N CYS A 31 14.42 -7.87 -10.96
CA CYS A 31 14.31 -8.34 -9.58
C CYS A 31 12.85 -8.49 -9.08
N THR A 32 11.88 -7.88 -9.76
CA THR A 32 10.46 -7.98 -9.41
C THR A 32 9.72 -9.10 -10.18
N LEU A 33 10.33 -9.71 -11.20
CA LEU A 33 9.72 -10.83 -11.93
C LEU A 33 9.39 -12.04 -11.04
N PRO A 34 10.26 -12.48 -10.10
CA PRO A 34 9.93 -13.59 -9.21
C PRO A 34 8.68 -13.32 -8.36
N LEU A 35 8.43 -12.07 -7.99
CA LEU A 35 7.22 -11.68 -7.26
C LEU A 35 5.97 -11.83 -8.13
N LEU A 36 6.01 -11.35 -9.37
CA LEU A 36 4.88 -11.48 -10.30
C LEU A 36 4.58 -12.95 -10.59
N PHE A 37 5.62 -13.77 -10.76
CA PHE A 37 5.46 -15.21 -10.91
C PHE A 37 4.82 -15.85 -9.67
N ALA A 38 5.31 -15.49 -8.46
CA ALA A 38 4.74 -15.94 -7.20
C ALA A 38 3.23 -15.64 -7.10
N LEU A 39 2.82 -14.43 -7.48
CA LEU A 39 1.43 -14.00 -7.44
C LEU A 39 0.56 -14.70 -8.47
N SER A 40 1.11 -15.03 -9.64
CA SER A 40 0.38 -15.80 -10.66
C SER A 40 0.03 -17.22 -10.22
N GLN A 41 0.81 -17.77 -9.28
CA GLN A 41 0.67 -19.13 -8.76
C GLN A 41 0.35 -19.17 -7.25
N LYS A 42 -0.15 -18.07 -6.66
CA LYS A 42 -0.32 -18.00 -5.20
C LYS A 42 -1.40 -18.96 -4.67
N GLY A 43 -2.34 -19.40 -5.50
CA GLY A 43 -3.45 -20.26 -5.07
C GLY A 43 -4.24 -19.63 -3.90
N LEU A 44 -4.60 -20.45 -2.91
CA LEU A 44 -5.25 -20.01 -1.67
C LEU A 44 -4.23 -19.53 -0.61
N VAL A 45 -3.32 -18.63 -0.98
CA VAL A 45 -2.36 -18.04 -0.04
C VAL A 45 -2.73 -16.58 0.25
N GLY A 46 -2.89 -16.28 1.55
CA GLY A 46 -3.18 -14.96 2.10
C GLY A 46 -4.52 -14.94 2.83
N THR A 47 -4.56 -14.35 4.04
CA THR A 47 -5.66 -14.55 5.01
C THR A 47 -7.05 -14.29 4.46
N ASP A 48 -7.19 -13.30 3.59
CA ASP A 48 -8.47 -12.86 3.04
C ASP A 48 -8.80 -13.56 1.70
N THR A 49 -7.87 -14.33 1.12
CA THR A 49 -8.01 -14.96 -0.22
C THR A 49 -9.26 -15.84 -0.29
N TYR A 50 -9.53 -16.61 0.76
CA TYR A 50 -10.72 -17.44 0.81
C TYR A 50 -12.03 -16.63 0.77
N THR A 51 -12.07 -15.50 1.48
CA THR A 51 -13.19 -14.56 1.42
C THR A 51 -13.36 -13.98 0.01
N TYR A 52 -12.26 -13.66 -0.67
CA TYR A 52 -12.31 -13.19 -2.06
C TYR A 52 -12.82 -14.26 -3.03
N VAL A 53 -12.48 -15.54 -2.83
CA VAL A 53 -13.01 -16.64 -3.65
C VAL A 53 -14.53 -16.68 -3.54
N LYS A 54 -15.07 -16.68 -2.32
CA LYS A 54 -16.52 -16.63 -2.08
C LYS A 54 -17.19 -15.43 -2.74
N ILE A 55 -16.60 -14.25 -2.59
CA ILE A 55 -17.13 -13.03 -3.22
C ILE A 55 -17.19 -13.19 -4.74
N ILE A 56 -16.17 -13.79 -5.36
CA ILE A 56 -16.14 -13.97 -6.82
C ILE A 56 -17.16 -15.04 -7.25
N GLU A 57 -17.31 -16.12 -6.49
CA GLU A 57 -18.35 -17.12 -6.71
C GLU A 57 -19.75 -16.50 -6.63
N ASP A 58 -20.02 -15.67 -5.62
CA ASP A 58 -21.29 -14.94 -5.49
C ASP A 58 -21.53 -13.99 -6.67
N ILE A 59 -20.48 -13.29 -7.15
CA ILE A 59 -20.56 -12.45 -8.35
C ILE A 59 -20.91 -13.31 -9.58
N ASN A 60 -20.28 -14.47 -9.73
CA ASN A 60 -20.47 -15.35 -10.88
C ASN A 60 -21.89 -15.93 -10.91
N LEU A 61 -22.41 -16.32 -9.74
CA LEU A 61 -23.77 -16.83 -9.57
C LEU A 61 -24.85 -15.74 -9.64
N GLY A 62 -24.45 -14.45 -9.77
CA GLY A 62 -25.38 -13.33 -9.78
C GLY A 62 -26.09 -13.12 -8.44
N LEU A 63 -25.54 -13.66 -7.35
CA LEU A 63 -26.11 -13.51 -6.02
C LEU A 63 -25.98 -12.07 -5.55
N PRO A 64 -26.92 -11.60 -4.70
CA PRO A 64 -26.79 -10.30 -4.07
C PRO A 64 -25.49 -10.28 -3.27
N LEU A 65 -24.58 -9.40 -3.69
CA LEU A 65 -23.36 -9.17 -2.95
C LEU A 65 -23.78 -8.58 -1.61
N GLY A 66 -23.40 -9.27 -0.54
CA GLY A 66 -23.55 -8.75 0.80
C GLY A 66 -22.80 -7.41 0.97
N TYR A 67 -22.78 -6.94 2.20
CA TYR A 67 -22.15 -5.67 2.53
C TYR A 67 -20.65 -5.62 2.17
N GLY A 68 -20.12 -4.41 1.99
CA GLY A 68 -18.76 -4.19 1.47
C GLY A 68 -18.68 -4.19 -0.07
N TYR A 69 -19.76 -3.83 -0.77
CA TYR A 69 -19.78 -3.68 -2.22
C TYR A 69 -18.87 -2.54 -2.69
N GLU A 70 -17.92 -2.86 -3.58
CA GLU A 70 -16.99 -1.90 -4.19
C GLU A 70 -17.13 -2.00 -5.72
N PRO A 71 -17.87 -1.07 -6.37
CA PRO A 71 -18.32 -1.21 -7.76
C PRO A 71 -17.19 -1.37 -8.77
N GLY A 72 -16.06 -0.68 -8.57
CA GLY A 72 -14.89 -0.80 -9.45
C GLY A 72 -14.26 -2.18 -9.36
N PHE A 73 -14.20 -2.75 -8.15
CA PHE A 73 -13.72 -4.12 -7.95
C PHE A 73 -14.67 -5.14 -8.59
N VAL A 74 -15.98 -5.00 -8.38
CA VAL A 74 -17.00 -5.90 -8.97
C VAL A 74 -16.98 -5.84 -10.50
N MET A 75 -16.86 -4.64 -11.07
CA MET A 75 -16.76 -4.47 -12.53
C MET A 75 -15.50 -5.15 -13.08
N LEU A 76 -14.36 -5.01 -12.39
CA LEU A 76 -13.12 -5.69 -12.78
C LEU A 76 -13.25 -7.22 -12.70
N VAL A 77 -13.84 -7.75 -11.62
CA VAL A 77 -14.10 -9.20 -11.48
C VAL A 77 -14.98 -9.70 -12.63
N ARG A 78 -16.10 -9.02 -12.91
CA ARG A 78 -16.99 -9.39 -14.02
C ARG A 78 -16.29 -9.39 -15.36
N LEU A 79 -15.40 -8.41 -15.60
CA LEU A 79 -14.62 -8.36 -16.83
C LEU A 79 -13.71 -9.58 -16.97
N ILE A 80 -13.02 -10.00 -15.90
CA ILE A 80 -12.13 -11.15 -15.94
C ILE A 80 -12.91 -12.46 -16.02
N LEU A 81 -14.07 -12.55 -15.38
CA LEU A 81 -14.98 -13.70 -15.48
C LEU A 81 -15.48 -13.95 -16.92
N THR A 82 -15.41 -12.97 -17.83
CA THR A 82 -15.68 -13.21 -19.26
C THR A 82 -14.62 -14.08 -19.95
N VAL A 83 -13.46 -14.29 -19.33
CA VAL A 83 -12.33 -15.05 -19.87
C VAL A 83 -12.10 -16.36 -19.10
N THR A 84 -12.38 -16.38 -17.80
CA THR A 84 -12.14 -17.55 -16.93
C THR A 84 -13.21 -17.65 -15.85
N ASP A 85 -13.77 -18.84 -15.65
CA ASP A 85 -14.75 -19.10 -14.57
C ASP A 85 -14.08 -19.47 -13.24
N ASP A 86 -12.76 -19.75 -13.23
CA ASP A 86 -12.02 -20.09 -12.02
C ASP A 86 -11.78 -18.85 -11.12
N PRO A 87 -12.36 -18.81 -9.89
CA PRO A 87 -12.17 -17.69 -8.96
C PRO A 87 -10.71 -17.46 -8.57
N ILE A 88 -9.89 -18.52 -8.52
CA ILE A 88 -8.47 -18.43 -8.17
C ILE A 88 -7.71 -17.72 -9.29
N ALA A 89 -7.96 -18.08 -10.55
CA ALA A 89 -7.40 -17.39 -11.71
C ALA A 89 -7.79 -15.90 -11.74
N VAL A 90 -9.04 -15.56 -11.39
CA VAL A 90 -9.49 -14.16 -11.29
C VAL A 90 -8.67 -13.40 -10.24
N ILE A 91 -8.54 -13.95 -9.03
CA ILE A 91 -7.76 -13.34 -7.94
C ILE A 91 -6.31 -13.13 -8.35
N ASN A 92 -5.67 -14.17 -8.89
CA ASN A 92 -4.26 -14.11 -9.28
C ASN A 92 -4.04 -13.05 -10.36
N THR A 93 -4.97 -12.95 -11.32
CA THR A 93 -4.95 -11.93 -12.37
C THR A 93 -5.02 -10.52 -11.78
N ILE A 94 -5.96 -10.26 -10.85
CA ILE A 94 -6.07 -8.95 -10.19
C ILE A 94 -4.81 -8.63 -9.38
N SER A 95 -4.28 -9.59 -8.63
CA SER A 95 -3.06 -9.43 -7.83
C SER A 95 -1.84 -9.11 -8.71
N VAL A 96 -1.63 -9.88 -9.78
CA VAL A 96 -0.53 -9.65 -10.73
C VAL A 96 -0.67 -8.30 -11.42
N ALA A 97 -1.86 -7.97 -11.93
CA ALA A 97 -2.11 -6.69 -12.59
C ALA A 97 -1.87 -5.51 -11.64
N SER A 98 -2.39 -5.57 -10.42
CA SER A 98 -2.21 -4.52 -9.41
C SER A 98 -0.75 -4.31 -9.07
N VAL A 99 0.00 -5.40 -8.80
CA VAL A 99 1.42 -5.32 -8.46
C VAL A 99 2.26 -4.89 -9.66
N ALA A 100 1.94 -5.32 -10.88
CA ALA A 100 2.59 -4.85 -12.09
C ALA A 100 2.40 -3.34 -12.30
N ILE A 101 1.19 -2.82 -12.05
CA ILE A 101 0.91 -1.38 -12.10
C ILE A 101 1.69 -0.63 -11.01
N ILE A 102 1.81 -1.18 -9.79
CA ILE A 102 2.64 -0.61 -8.72
C ILE A 102 4.11 -0.53 -9.15
N ILE A 103 4.68 -1.63 -9.66
CA ILE A 103 6.05 -1.68 -10.19
C ILE A 103 6.23 -0.63 -11.27
N PHE A 104 5.34 -0.60 -12.27
CA PHE A 104 5.39 0.36 -13.37
C PHE A 104 5.33 1.81 -12.86
N SER A 105 4.46 2.11 -11.89
CA SER A 105 4.32 3.44 -11.29
C SER A 105 5.59 3.90 -10.60
N ILE A 106 6.24 2.99 -9.85
CA ILE A 106 7.51 3.27 -9.17
C ILE A 106 8.62 3.47 -10.18
N LEU A 107 8.74 2.60 -11.20
CA LEU A 107 9.76 2.71 -12.24
C LEU A 107 9.63 3.97 -13.09
N ARG A 108 8.39 4.38 -13.38
CA ARG A 108 8.06 5.58 -14.17
C ARG A 108 8.39 6.86 -13.44
N SER A 109 8.14 6.92 -12.13
CA SER A 109 8.16 8.17 -11.37
C SER A 109 9.51 8.89 -11.48
N ASP A 110 9.58 10.08 -12.08
CA ASP A 110 10.86 10.80 -12.17
C ASP A 110 11.32 11.40 -10.82
N ASN A 111 10.62 11.08 -9.73
CA ASN A 111 11.00 11.44 -8.37
C ASN A 111 12.42 10.99 -8.08
N VAL A 112 13.23 11.92 -7.58
CA VAL A 112 14.66 11.65 -7.39
C VAL A 112 14.95 10.76 -6.16
N ARG A 113 13.91 10.21 -5.52
CA ARG A 113 13.93 9.30 -4.37
C ARG A 113 12.89 8.19 -4.49
N GLN A 114 12.82 7.60 -5.68
CA GLN A 114 12.03 6.39 -5.90
C GLN A 114 12.41 5.28 -4.90
N ASP A 115 13.67 5.24 -4.45
CA ASP A 115 14.22 4.29 -3.50
C ASP A 115 13.49 4.30 -2.14
N VAL A 116 13.06 5.46 -1.64
CA VAL A 116 12.29 5.56 -0.39
C VAL A 116 10.91 4.88 -0.54
N ILE A 117 10.19 5.19 -1.62
CA ILE A 117 8.87 4.60 -1.89
C ILE A 117 9.03 3.10 -2.13
N TYR A 118 10.02 2.70 -2.94
CA TYR A 118 10.34 1.32 -3.20
C TYR A 118 10.64 0.56 -1.90
N SER A 119 11.49 1.11 -1.03
CA SER A 119 11.85 0.47 0.22
C SER A 119 10.65 0.22 1.11
N VAL A 120 9.75 1.19 1.25
CA VAL A 120 8.52 1.05 2.06
C VAL A 120 7.55 0.05 1.42
N VAL A 121 7.27 0.23 0.12
CA VAL A 121 6.26 -0.57 -0.58
C VAL A 121 6.70 -2.03 -0.66
N PHE A 122 7.91 -2.31 -1.13
CA PHE A 122 8.35 -3.69 -1.36
C PHE A 122 8.73 -4.44 -0.08
N SER A 123 9.17 -3.75 0.98
CA SER A 123 9.49 -4.43 2.23
C SER A 123 8.27 -4.82 3.05
N TYR A 124 7.25 -3.96 3.09
CA TYR A 124 6.16 -4.10 4.07
C TYR A 124 4.77 -4.23 3.44
N ILE A 125 4.50 -3.51 2.35
CA ILE A 125 3.15 -3.41 1.78
C ILE A 125 2.90 -4.44 0.68
N ILE A 126 3.90 -4.75 -0.16
CA ILE A 126 3.70 -5.42 -1.45
C ILE A 126 3.07 -6.82 -1.33
N LEU A 127 3.51 -7.59 -0.33
CA LEU A 127 2.96 -8.92 -0.08
C LEU A 127 1.54 -8.83 0.47
N ASP A 128 1.24 -7.79 1.26
CA ASP A 128 -0.10 -7.57 1.76
C ASP A 128 -1.08 -7.26 0.63
N VAL A 129 -0.72 -6.34 -0.27
CA VAL A 129 -1.58 -5.94 -1.40
C VAL A 129 -1.65 -6.98 -2.51
N GLY A 130 -0.61 -7.79 -2.67
CA GLY A 130 -0.57 -8.85 -3.68
C GLY A 130 -1.26 -10.14 -3.22
N MET A 131 -1.17 -10.50 -1.94
CA MET A 131 -1.65 -11.79 -1.46
C MET A 131 -2.91 -11.70 -0.62
N ASN A 132 -3.13 -10.60 0.10
CA ASN A 132 -4.19 -10.50 1.10
C ASN A 132 -5.24 -9.44 0.76
N SER A 133 -4.86 -8.17 0.85
CA SER A 133 -5.75 -7.02 0.69
C SER A 133 -5.94 -6.67 -0.80
N ILE A 134 -6.48 -7.59 -1.61
CA ILE A 134 -6.51 -7.48 -3.09
C ILE A 134 -7.24 -6.21 -3.58
N ARG A 135 -8.40 -5.88 -3.00
CA ARG A 135 -9.13 -4.63 -3.30
C ARG A 135 -8.29 -3.39 -3.03
N PHE A 136 -7.65 -3.36 -1.85
CA PHE A 136 -6.74 -2.28 -1.50
C PHE A 136 -5.52 -2.24 -2.43
N GLY A 137 -5.01 -3.39 -2.88
CA GLY A 137 -3.93 -3.46 -3.86
C GLY A 137 -4.30 -2.85 -5.20
N ALA A 138 -5.49 -3.15 -5.72
CA ALA A 138 -6.01 -2.53 -6.94
C ALA A 138 -6.14 -1.00 -6.76
N ALA A 139 -6.73 -0.54 -5.65
CA ALA A 139 -6.88 0.88 -5.36
C ALA A 139 -5.51 1.59 -5.19
N LEU A 140 -4.58 0.97 -4.47
CA LEU A 140 -3.23 1.51 -4.24
C LEU A 140 -2.44 1.59 -5.56
N SER A 141 -2.62 0.62 -6.47
CA SER A 141 -1.97 0.62 -7.78
C SER A 141 -2.38 1.84 -8.61
N LEU A 142 -3.69 2.15 -8.65
CA LEU A 142 -4.22 3.33 -9.32
C LEU A 142 -3.77 4.63 -8.63
N PHE A 143 -3.72 4.64 -7.30
CA PHE A 143 -3.22 5.78 -6.54
C PHE A 143 -1.73 6.05 -6.84
N LEU A 144 -0.85 5.05 -6.78
CA LEU A 144 0.57 5.24 -7.09
C LEU A 144 0.79 5.60 -8.55
N LEU A 145 0.00 5.06 -9.47
CA LEU A 145 0.03 5.45 -10.88
C LEU A 145 -0.38 6.92 -11.04
N GLY A 146 -1.45 7.34 -10.39
CA GLY A 146 -1.91 8.73 -10.36
C GLY A 146 -0.82 9.67 -9.81
N ALA A 147 -0.16 9.27 -8.73
CA ALA A 147 0.97 10.01 -8.17
C ALA A 147 2.14 10.13 -9.15
N SER A 148 2.45 9.07 -9.91
CA SER A 148 3.53 9.10 -10.92
C SER A 148 3.24 10.06 -12.09
N TYR A 149 1.96 10.32 -12.39
CA TYR A 149 1.55 11.26 -13.44
C TYR A 149 1.48 12.72 -12.98
N LYS A 150 1.63 13.01 -11.68
CA LYS A 150 1.35 14.32 -11.10
C LYS A 150 2.13 15.48 -11.74
N GLU A 151 3.40 15.24 -12.08
CA GLU A 151 4.27 16.25 -12.71
C GLU A 151 4.02 16.39 -14.22
N GLN A 152 3.62 15.30 -14.89
CA GLN A 152 3.46 15.26 -16.35
C GLN A 152 2.05 15.68 -16.80
N SER A 153 1.01 15.22 -16.10
CA SER A 153 -0.39 15.52 -16.43
C SER A 153 -1.27 15.44 -15.19
N ARG A 154 -1.66 16.62 -14.68
CA ARG A 154 -2.57 16.72 -13.54
C ARG A 154 -3.92 16.07 -13.80
N ILE A 155 -4.43 16.17 -15.03
CA ILE A 155 -5.73 15.58 -15.39
C ILE A 155 -5.66 14.05 -15.27
N ARG A 156 -4.60 13.42 -15.80
CA ARG A 156 -4.40 11.96 -15.67
C ARG A 156 -4.24 11.55 -14.21
N SER A 157 -3.48 12.33 -13.44
CA SER A 157 -3.30 12.10 -12.00
C SER A 157 -4.62 12.12 -11.24
N TRP A 158 -5.42 13.17 -11.41
CA TRP A 158 -6.72 13.31 -10.74
C TRP A 158 -7.74 12.29 -11.21
N LEU A 159 -7.77 11.94 -12.50
CA LEU A 159 -8.65 10.89 -13.01
C LEU A 159 -8.36 9.55 -12.32
N LEU A 160 -7.09 9.17 -12.18
CA LEU A 160 -6.70 7.94 -11.48
C LEU A 160 -7.04 8.01 -9.97
N PHE A 161 -6.82 9.15 -9.32
CA PHE A 161 -7.24 9.35 -7.93
C PHE A 161 -8.76 9.26 -7.77
N SER A 162 -9.56 9.75 -8.72
CA SER A 162 -11.02 9.66 -8.64
C SER A 162 -11.53 8.24 -8.84
N ILE A 163 -10.83 7.40 -9.61
CA ILE A 163 -11.24 6.00 -9.86
C ILE A 163 -10.84 5.08 -8.70
N ALA A 164 -9.71 5.33 -8.04
CA ALA A 164 -9.19 4.43 -7.00
C ALA A 164 -10.20 4.09 -5.85
N PRO A 165 -11.01 5.04 -5.32
CA PRO A 165 -12.00 4.75 -4.28
C PRO A 165 -13.08 3.75 -4.69
N PHE A 166 -13.35 3.58 -5.99
CA PHE A 166 -14.32 2.60 -6.47
C PHE A 166 -13.81 1.15 -6.30
N PHE A 167 -12.50 0.96 -6.17
CA PHE A 167 -11.87 -0.34 -5.88
C PHE A 167 -11.73 -0.59 -4.38
N GLN A 168 -11.35 0.44 -3.62
CA GLN A 168 -11.37 0.41 -2.17
C GLN A 168 -11.56 1.82 -1.62
N PHE A 169 -12.67 2.07 -0.94
CA PHE A 169 -13.02 3.43 -0.51
C PHE A 169 -12.01 4.05 0.46
N THR A 170 -11.33 3.23 1.28
CA THR A 170 -10.36 3.71 2.28
C THR A 170 -9.14 4.39 1.67
N VAL A 171 -8.85 4.16 0.38
CA VAL A 171 -7.77 4.87 -0.35
C VAL A 171 -8.00 6.37 -0.42
N VAL A 172 -9.24 6.84 -0.18
CA VAL A 172 -9.59 8.26 -0.09
C VAL A 172 -8.76 8.99 0.97
N TYR A 173 -8.32 8.29 2.02
CA TYR A 173 -7.37 8.82 3.01
C TYR A 173 -6.04 9.26 2.38
N LEU A 174 -5.46 8.43 1.50
CA LEU A 174 -4.21 8.75 0.82
C LEU A 174 -4.37 9.96 -0.12
N ILE A 175 -5.49 9.99 -0.85
CA ILE A 175 -5.83 11.10 -1.76
C ILE A 175 -5.96 12.41 -0.98
N PHE A 176 -6.68 12.39 0.15
CA PHE A 176 -6.80 13.54 1.04
C PHE A 176 -5.45 13.97 1.63
N GLY A 177 -4.58 13.01 1.97
CA GLY A 177 -3.21 13.28 2.37
C GLY A 177 -2.43 14.05 1.30
N VAL A 178 -2.49 13.60 0.05
CA VAL A 178 -1.83 14.28 -1.09
C VAL A 178 -2.40 15.69 -1.31
N LEU A 179 -3.72 15.85 -1.19
CA LEU A 179 -4.38 17.16 -1.27
C LEU A 179 -3.88 18.14 -0.19
N CYS A 180 -3.78 17.67 1.05
CA CYS A 180 -3.25 18.47 2.16
C CYS A 180 -1.79 18.89 1.91
N LEU A 181 -0.97 17.98 1.37
CA LEU A 181 0.42 18.29 1.03
C LEU A 181 0.53 19.33 -0.09
N ASP A 182 -0.28 19.20 -1.13
CA ASP A 182 -0.34 20.19 -2.21
C ASP A 182 -0.79 21.57 -1.74
N PHE A 183 -1.68 21.62 -0.75
CA PHE A 183 -2.07 22.87 -0.11
C PHE A 183 -0.91 23.52 0.65
N MET A 184 -0.10 22.70 1.34
CA MET A 184 1.03 23.15 2.16
C MET A 184 2.27 23.55 1.36
N GLU A 185 2.57 22.91 0.23
CA GLU A 185 3.82 23.15 -0.52
C GLU A 185 3.92 24.53 -1.20
N GLY A 186 2.90 25.39 -1.11
CA GLY A 186 3.03 26.83 -1.34
C GLY A 186 3.30 27.28 -2.79
N LYS A 187 3.53 26.37 -3.74
CA LYS A 187 3.89 26.65 -5.15
C LYS A 187 2.77 27.31 -5.98
N ARG A 188 1.62 27.67 -5.40
CA ARG A 188 0.40 28.06 -6.12
C ARG A 188 -0.21 29.35 -5.57
N THR A 189 -0.87 30.12 -6.43
CA THR A 189 -1.62 31.32 -6.02
C THR A 189 -2.65 30.98 -4.94
N ARG A 190 -2.84 31.88 -3.97
CA ARG A 190 -3.66 31.63 -2.76
C ARG A 190 -5.09 31.18 -3.10
N GLY A 191 -5.73 31.80 -4.10
CA GLY A 191 -7.09 31.44 -4.53
C GLY A 191 -7.21 30.01 -5.09
N ASN A 192 -6.28 29.61 -5.97
CA ASN A 192 -6.28 28.27 -6.55
C ASN A 192 -6.00 27.16 -5.51
N ARG A 193 -5.32 27.48 -4.40
CA ARG A 193 -5.10 26.54 -3.29
C ARG A 193 -6.37 26.30 -2.49
N VAL A 194 -7.04 27.38 -2.10
CA VAL A 194 -8.29 27.28 -1.33
C VAL A 194 -9.35 26.55 -2.14
N LEU A 195 -9.48 26.85 -3.43
CA LEU A 195 -10.44 26.21 -4.31
C LEU A 195 -10.16 24.70 -4.45
N LEU A 196 -8.90 24.31 -4.70
CA LEU A 196 -8.54 22.88 -4.79
C LEU A 196 -8.74 22.14 -3.46
N PHE A 197 -8.42 22.77 -2.33
CA PHE A 197 -8.66 22.18 -1.02
C PHE A 197 -10.16 22.00 -0.76
N PHE A 198 -10.97 23.02 -1.05
CA PHE A 198 -12.42 22.97 -0.88
C PHE A 198 -13.06 21.88 -1.74
N PHE A 199 -12.73 21.83 -3.04
CA PHE A 199 -13.20 20.74 -3.92
C PHE A 199 -12.68 19.38 -3.48
N GLY A 200 -11.46 19.30 -2.95
CA GLY A 200 -10.90 18.06 -2.39
C GLY A 200 -11.65 17.56 -1.16
N VAL A 201 -12.03 18.46 -0.25
CA VAL A 201 -12.85 18.15 0.94
C VAL A 201 -14.26 17.76 0.53
N LEU A 202 -14.87 18.47 -0.42
CA LEU A 202 -16.18 18.10 -0.97
C LEU A 202 -16.15 16.72 -1.64
N PHE A 203 -15.10 16.41 -2.42
CA PHE A 203 -14.91 15.09 -3.02
C PHE A 203 -14.77 14.01 -1.94
N PHE A 204 -13.96 14.25 -0.90
CA PHE A 204 -13.81 13.35 0.23
C PHE A 204 -15.15 13.07 0.93
N LEU A 205 -15.92 14.12 1.23
CA LEU A 205 -17.25 14.00 1.82
C LEU A 205 -18.23 13.26 0.91
N ALA A 206 -18.21 13.55 -0.40
CA ALA A 206 -19.06 12.87 -1.36
C ALA A 206 -18.78 11.36 -1.41
N ILE A 207 -17.51 10.95 -1.38
CA ILE A 207 -17.13 9.53 -1.32
C ILE A 207 -17.59 8.90 0.01
N ILE A 208 -17.44 9.59 1.14
CA ILE A 208 -17.92 9.08 2.43
C ILE A 208 -19.44 8.88 2.41
N ILE A 209 -20.19 9.83 1.86
CA ILE A 209 -21.65 9.73 1.76
C ILE A 209 -22.04 8.58 0.83
N LEU A 210 -21.38 8.45 -0.33
CA LEU A 210 -21.63 7.38 -1.30
C LEU A 210 -21.39 5.98 -0.71
N PHE A 211 -20.38 5.85 0.15
CA PHE A 211 -20.00 4.60 0.80
C PHE A 211 -20.40 4.54 2.29
N TRP A 212 -21.40 5.31 2.72
CA TRP A 212 -21.75 5.44 4.14
C TRP A 212 -22.07 4.10 4.80
N GLU A 213 -22.83 3.24 4.13
CA GLU A 213 -23.16 1.91 4.65
C GLU A 213 -21.88 1.05 4.85
N ASN A 214 -20.95 1.08 3.90
CA ASN A 214 -19.67 0.39 4.03
C ASN A 214 -18.80 0.97 5.17
N VAL A 215 -18.87 2.28 5.41
CA VAL A 215 -18.18 2.93 6.53
C VAL A 215 -18.78 2.47 7.85
N ARG A 216 -20.11 2.54 7.98
CA ARG A 216 -20.83 2.14 9.19
C ARG A 216 -20.54 0.69 9.56
N GLU A 217 -20.54 -0.20 8.57
CA GLU A 217 -20.28 -1.60 8.78
C GLU A 217 -18.82 -1.89 9.17
N LYS A 218 -17.84 -1.27 8.50
CA LYS A 218 -16.44 -1.43 8.93
C LYS A 218 -16.24 -0.92 10.35
N VAL A 219 -16.89 0.18 10.71
CA VAL A 219 -16.87 0.70 12.09
C VAL A 219 -17.51 -0.33 13.04
N SER A 220 -18.68 -0.89 12.74
CA SER A 220 -19.30 -1.90 13.63
C SER A 220 -18.47 -3.18 13.74
N ILE A 221 -17.86 -3.67 12.65
CA ILE A 221 -16.98 -4.84 12.71
C ILE A 221 -15.78 -4.57 13.62
N TYR A 222 -15.15 -3.39 13.50
CA TYR A 222 -13.94 -3.08 14.26
C TYR A 222 -14.18 -2.62 15.70
N PHE A 223 -15.34 -2.05 16.01
CA PHE A 223 -15.67 -1.57 17.36
C PHE A 223 -16.58 -2.55 18.13
N ASP A 224 -17.65 -3.03 17.49
CA ASP A 224 -18.63 -3.91 18.15
C ASP A 224 -18.21 -5.40 18.05
N GLY A 225 -17.53 -5.78 16.97
CA GLY A 225 -17.03 -7.14 16.75
C GLY A 225 -15.82 -7.53 17.61
N GLY A 226 -15.29 -6.63 18.43
CA GLY A 226 -14.21 -6.94 19.39
C GLY A 226 -12.87 -7.34 18.76
N PHE A 227 -12.63 -7.02 17.49
CA PHE A 227 -11.35 -7.27 16.80
C PHE A 227 -10.23 -6.39 17.38
N SER A 228 -9.67 -6.84 18.48
CA SER A 228 -8.44 -6.30 19.08
C SER A 228 -7.22 -6.65 18.22
N SER A 229 -6.18 -5.82 18.30
CA SER A 229 -4.96 -6.07 17.54
C SER A 229 -4.30 -7.40 17.97
N PRO A 230 -3.64 -8.15 17.06
CA PRO A 230 -3.02 -9.45 17.36
C PRO A 230 -1.86 -9.47 18.38
N GLY A 231 -1.73 -8.43 19.21
CA GLY A 231 -0.73 -8.31 20.28
C GLY A 231 -0.21 -6.88 20.42
N ALA A 232 0.36 -6.54 21.57
CA ALA A 232 0.83 -5.19 21.89
C ALA A 232 1.92 -4.64 20.93
N ALA A 233 2.62 -5.54 20.22
CA ALA A 233 3.63 -5.18 19.20
C ALA A 233 3.02 -4.88 17.82
N SER A 234 1.71 -5.04 17.63
CA SER A 234 1.02 -4.78 16.37
C SER A 234 1.11 -3.29 16.02
N GLY A 235 1.65 -2.98 14.85
CA GLY A 235 1.88 -1.59 14.42
C GLY A 235 3.24 -1.00 14.81
N LEU A 236 4.06 -1.71 15.58
CA LEU A 236 5.42 -1.26 15.93
C LEU A 236 6.29 -1.09 14.67
N ALA A 237 6.19 -2.03 13.74
CA ALA A 237 6.95 -2.00 12.48
C ALA A 237 6.69 -0.73 11.64
N PRO A 238 5.44 -0.42 11.24
CA PRO A 238 5.18 0.80 10.48
C PRO A 238 5.45 2.07 11.29
N PHE A 239 5.35 2.04 12.63
CA PHE A 239 5.74 3.16 13.47
C PHE A 239 7.26 3.42 13.45
N ILE A 240 8.10 2.39 13.63
CA ILE A 240 9.56 2.50 13.55
C ILE A 240 9.99 2.93 12.15
N MET A 241 9.39 2.37 11.10
CA MET A 241 9.65 2.80 9.71
C MET A 241 9.28 4.28 9.52
N SER A 242 8.17 4.73 10.11
CA SER A 242 7.78 6.15 10.07
C SER A 242 8.80 7.05 10.79
N LEU A 243 9.35 6.61 11.93
CA LEU A 243 10.40 7.32 12.64
C LEU A 243 11.66 7.49 11.76
N ILE A 244 12.08 6.41 11.08
CA ILE A 244 13.23 6.44 10.17
C ILE A 244 12.97 7.40 9.00
N LEU A 245 11.77 7.39 8.42
CA LEU A 245 11.40 8.32 7.34
C LEU A 245 11.43 9.79 7.78
N VAL A 246 10.95 10.10 8.99
CA VAL A 246 11.09 11.46 9.55
C VAL A 246 12.54 11.82 9.78
N PHE A 247 13.35 10.89 10.26
CA PHE A 247 14.77 11.11 10.44
C PHE A 247 15.48 11.41 9.11
N ILE A 248 15.19 10.64 8.05
CA ILE A 248 15.65 10.92 6.68
C ILE A 248 15.23 12.33 6.27
N SER A 249 13.95 12.70 6.45
CA SER A 249 13.44 14.04 6.14
C SER A 249 14.16 15.16 6.91
N PHE A 250 14.49 14.93 8.18
CA PHE A 250 15.18 15.89 9.04
C PHE A 250 16.65 16.07 8.64
N VAL A 251 17.36 14.96 8.41
CA VAL A 251 18.76 14.93 7.95
C VAL A 251 18.92 15.74 6.67
N GLU A 252 17.90 15.72 5.81
CA GLU A 252 17.99 16.31 4.49
C GLU A 252 17.45 17.72 4.41
N GLN A 253 16.28 17.97 4.99
CA GLN A 253 15.46 19.09 4.57
C GLN A 253 14.99 19.99 5.72
N LYS A 254 15.19 19.59 6.99
CA LYS A 254 14.52 20.22 8.15
C LYS A 254 13.00 20.44 7.89
N LYS A 255 12.38 19.63 7.03
CA LYS A 255 11.00 19.83 6.59
C LYS A 255 10.06 19.40 7.71
N ARG A 256 9.48 20.39 8.39
CA ARG A 256 8.42 20.19 9.38
C ARG A 256 7.17 19.51 8.81
N ILE A 257 7.00 19.50 7.47
CA ILE A 257 5.85 18.87 6.81
C ILE A 257 5.77 17.37 7.09
N ALA A 258 6.90 16.66 7.23
CA ALA A 258 6.90 15.24 7.58
C ALA A 258 6.45 14.97 9.04
N ALA A 259 6.46 15.98 9.91
CA ALA A 259 6.00 15.85 11.29
C ALA A 259 4.49 15.64 11.39
N ILE A 260 3.70 16.15 10.44
CA ILE A 260 2.24 15.98 10.43
C ILE A 260 1.84 14.52 10.21
N PRO A 261 2.20 13.86 9.08
CA PRO A 261 1.91 12.44 8.91
C PRO A 261 2.57 11.60 10.00
N PHE A 262 3.72 11.99 10.55
CA PHE A 262 4.28 11.28 11.70
C PHE A 262 3.45 11.41 12.98
N ALA A 263 2.93 12.60 13.30
CA ALA A 263 2.02 12.79 14.43
C ALA A 263 0.76 11.93 14.25
N VAL A 264 0.22 11.87 13.03
CA VAL A 264 -0.88 10.95 12.70
C VAL A 264 -0.44 9.49 12.89
N ALA A 265 0.78 9.11 12.51
CA ALA A 265 1.31 7.76 12.73
C ALA A 265 1.38 7.43 14.23
N ALA A 266 1.83 8.36 15.07
CA ALA A 266 1.91 8.18 16.52
C ALA A 266 0.51 8.02 17.16
N ILE A 267 -0.45 8.85 16.74
CA ILE A 267 -1.85 8.73 17.19
C ILE A 267 -2.43 7.39 16.74
N CYS A 268 -2.27 7.02 15.47
CA CYS A 268 -2.74 5.74 14.96
C CYS A 268 -2.06 4.55 15.64
N PHE A 269 -0.78 4.65 16.01
CA PHE A 269 -0.09 3.61 16.76
C PHE A 269 -0.67 3.43 18.17
N ALA A 270 -0.96 4.53 18.88
CA ALA A 270 -1.62 4.48 20.17
C ALA A 270 -3.05 3.88 20.06
N LEU A 271 -3.80 4.30 19.04
CA LEU A 271 -5.16 3.83 18.81
C LEU A 271 -5.21 2.38 18.26
N ALA A 272 -4.15 1.92 17.61
CA ALA A 272 -4.05 0.55 17.09
C ALA A 272 -4.07 -0.51 18.20
N GLN A 273 -3.75 -0.12 19.43
CA GLN A 273 -3.88 -1.00 20.60
C GLN A 273 -5.35 -1.36 20.88
N TYR A 274 -6.28 -0.48 20.50
CA TYR A 274 -7.71 -0.65 20.74
C TYR A 274 -8.46 -1.20 19.53
N SER A 275 -8.04 -0.84 18.31
CA SER A 275 -8.75 -1.28 17.10
C SER A 275 -7.80 -1.53 15.92
N TYR A 276 -8.01 -2.67 15.25
CA TYR A 276 -7.28 -3.07 14.05
C TYR A 276 -7.41 -2.05 12.89
N MET A 277 -8.50 -1.26 12.86
CA MET A 277 -8.69 -0.22 11.85
C MET A 277 -7.52 0.77 11.81
N PHE A 278 -7.01 1.18 12.98
CA PHE A 278 -5.91 2.15 13.05
C PHE A 278 -4.58 1.56 12.60
N LEU A 279 -4.42 0.23 12.64
CA LEU A 279 -3.26 -0.45 12.06
C LEU A 279 -3.27 -0.34 10.53
N ARG A 280 -4.44 -0.47 9.89
CA ARG A 280 -4.61 -0.26 8.45
C ARG A 280 -4.37 1.20 8.06
N ILE A 281 -4.89 2.15 8.84
CA ILE A 281 -4.61 3.59 8.61
C ILE A 281 -3.12 3.88 8.79
N LEU A 282 -2.46 3.28 9.79
CA LEU A 282 -1.02 3.43 10.01
C LEU A 282 -0.19 2.93 8.82
N GLN A 283 -0.59 1.81 8.20
CA GLN A 283 0.03 1.30 6.96
C GLN A 283 -0.14 2.26 5.77
N MET A 284 -1.34 2.81 5.57
CA MET A 284 -1.58 3.81 4.53
C MET A 284 -0.78 5.08 4.79
N ASN A 285 -0.75 5.54 6.04
CA ASN A 285 -0.01 6.72 6.44
C ASN A 285 1.51 6.55 6.28
N LEU A 286 2.04 5.33 6.44
CA LEU A 286 3.43 5.02 6.11
C LEU A 286 3.73 5.27 4.62
N VAL A 287 2.84 4.87 3.71
CA VAL A 287 2.96 5.14 2.27
C VAL A 287 2.90 6.65 2.01
N LEU A 288 1.95 7.36 2.62
CA LEU A 288 1.83 8.81 2.50
C LEU A 288 3.11 9.51 2.97
N LEU A 289 3.65 9.14 4.12
CA LEU A 289 4.90 9.68 4.65
C LEU A 289 6.07 9.38 3.72
N ALA A 290 6.16 8.17 3.15
CA ALA A 290 7.18 7.83 2.16
C ALA A 290 7.12 8.75 0.95
N MET A 291 5.92 9.06 0.46
CA MET A 291 5.72 10.02 -0.64
C MET A 291 6.14 11.44 -0.26
N VAL A 292 5.85 11.90 0.96
CA VAL A 292 6.31 13.22 1.45
C VAL A 292 7.83 13.32 1.43
N VAL A 293 8.51 12.27 1.90
CA VAL A 293 9.97 12.20 1.91
C VAL A 293 10.53 12.09 0.48
N ALA A 294 9.85 11.37 -0.39
CA ALA A 294 10.29 11.18 -1.78
C ALA A 294 10.04 12.38 -2.70
N ALA A 295 9.06 13.25 -2.39
CA ALA A 295 8.74 14.47 -3.15
C ALA A 295 9.82 15.57 -3.03
N THR A 296 11.00 15.21 -2.54
CA THR A 296 12.08 16.15 -2.23
C THR A 296 13.10 16.23 -3.37
N PRO A 297 13.39 17.44 -3.91
CA PRO A 297 14.31 17.57 -5.03
C PRO A 297 15.76 17.29 -4.58
N VAL A 298 16.46 16.42 -5.32
CA VAL A 298 17.81 15.93 -5.00
C VAL A 298 18.91 16.98 -5.01
N GLY A 299 18.68 18.15 -5.63
CA GLY A 299 19.63 19.27 -5.59
C GLY A 299 19.72 19.98 -4.22
N MET A 300 18.83 19.68 -3.26
CA MET A 300 18.87 20.29 -1.92
C MET A 300 19.65 19.46 -0.89
N VAL A 301 20.04 18.22 -1.22
CA VAL A 301 20.74 17.34 -0.30
C VAL A 301 22.24 17.44 -0.54
N LYS A 302 22.99 17.71 0.54
CA LYS A 302 24.44 17.84 0.46
C LYS A 302 25.06 16.48 0.10
N PRO A 303 26.02 16.41 -0.84
CA PRO A 303 26.71 15.17 -1.27
C PRO A 303 27.18 14.28 -0.11
N ALA A 304 27.68 14.88 0.96
CA ALA A 304 28.16 14.18 2.16
C ALA A 304 27.09 13.38 2.93
N ARG A 305 25.80 13.69 2.77
CA ARG A 305 24.70 13.03 3.50
C ARG A 305 24.05 11.87 2.75
N HIS A 306 24.38 11.68 1.46
CA HIS A 306 23.78 10.63 0.65
C HIS A 306 24.11 9.21 1.14
N GLY A 307 25.32 8.99 1.67
CA GLY A 307 25.70 7.68 2.21
C GLY A 307 24.82 7.24 3.39
N LEU A 308 24.58 8.14 4.35
CA LEU A 308 23.71 7.85 5.50
C LEU A 308 22.26 7.61 5.07
N VAL A 309 21.75 8.41 4.12
CA VAL A 309 20.39 8.28 3.62
C VAL A 309 20.19 6.95 2.91
N ASN A 310 21.09 6.58 2.00
CA ASN A 310 21.04 5.29 1.31
C ASN A 310 21.11 4.14 2.32
N PHE A 311 21.98 4.24 3.32
CA PHE A 311 22.05 3.27 4.41
C PHE A 311 20.71 3.14 5.15
N LEU A 312 20.09 4.26 5.53
CA LEU A 312 18.78 4.26 6.20
C LEU A 312 17.66 3.69 5.33
N VAL A 313 17.68 3.94 4.02
CA VAL A 313 16.72 3.37 3.05
C VAL A 313 16.88 1.86 2.94
N VAL A 314 18.12 1.35 2.97
CA VAL A 314 18.41 -0.09 3.01
C VAL A 314 17.97 -0.70 4.34
N VAL A 315 18.30 -0.05 5.47
CA VAL A 315 17.84 -0.47 6.80
C VAL A 315 16.32 -0.52 6.87
N LEU A 316 15.63 0.48 6.33
CA LEU A 316 14.18 0.54 6.26
C LEU A 316 13.61 -0.67 5.49
N PHE A 317 14.24 -1.04 4.37
CA PHE A 317 13.82 -2.22 3.61
C PHE A 317 13.97 -3.52 4.42
N PHE A 318 15.15 -3.78 5.00
CA PHE A 318 15.37 -5.01 5.76
C PHE A 318 14.53 -5.07 7.04
N LEU A 319 14.33 -3.93 7.71
CA LEU A 319 13.47 -3.84 8.89
C LEU A 319 12.02 -4.16 8.53
N GLY A 320 11.49 -3.56 7.46
CA GLY A 320 10.14 -3.86 6.96
C GLY A 320 9.97 -5.35 6.63
N CYS A 321 10.94 -5.94 5.93
CA CYS A 321 10.92 -7.37 5.59
C CYS A 321 10.91 -8.26 6.83
N SER A 322 11.78 -7.97 7.79
CA SER A 322 11.94 -8.76 9.02
C SER A 322 10.66 -8.77 9.85
N PHE A 323 10.04 -7.60 10.03
CA PHE A 323 8.77 -7.50 10.72
C PHE A 323 7.62 -8.16 9.95
N LYS A 324 7.57 -8.05 8.62
CA LYS A 324 6.51 -8.68 7.84
C LYS A 324 6.62 -10.21 7.88
N ILE A 325 7.84 -10.76 7.79
CA ILE A 325 8.08 -12.20 7.97
C ILE A 325 7.69 -12.65 9.37
N LYS A 326 8.06 -11.90 10.41
CA LYS A 326 7.65 -12.19 11.78
C LYS A 326 6.11 -12.23 11.89
N ASN A 327 5.42 -11.23 11.35
CA ASN A 327 3.96 -11.20 11.37
C ASN A 327 3.34 -12.43 10.68
N PHE A 328 3.90 -12.89 9.58
CA PHE A 328 3.44 -14.12 8.93
C PHE A 328 3.65 -15.39 9.78
N LEU A 329 4.75 -15.44 10.55
CA LEU A 329 5.01 -16.55 11.47
C LEU A 329 4.06 -16.52 12.67
N ASP A 330 3.80 -15.33 13.22
CA ASP A 330 2.88 -15.14 14.34
C ASP A 330 1.44 -15.50 13.92
N GLU A 331 1.00 -15.08 12.72
CA GLU A 331 -0.30 -15.47 12.14
C GLU A 331 -0.42 -16.98 11.94
N GLN A 332 0.65 -17.64 11.48
CA GLN A 332 0.69 -19.10 11.33
C GLN A 332 0.59 -19.82 12.69
N ALA A 333 1.36 -19.37 13.68
CA ALA A 333 1.38 -19.98 15.01
C ALA A 333 0.04 -19.84 15.74
N ALA A 334 -0.68 -18.75 15.51
CA ALA A 334 -1.98 -18.49 16.10
C ALA A 334 -3.15 -19.19 15.37
N GLY A 335 -2.92 -19.79 14.19
CA GLY A 335 -3.96 -20.51 13.43
C GLY A 335 -5.14 -19.62 12.99
N LEU A 336 -4.90 -18.32 12.85
CA LEU A 336 -5.96 -17.30 12.76
C LEU A 336 -6.70 -17.24 11.41
N SER A 337 -6.28 -17.99 10.39
CA SER A 337 -6.84 -17.88 9.04
C SER A 337 -6.96 -19.22 8.34
N GLU A 338 -8.07 -19.40 7.61
CA GLU A 338 -8.33 -20.55 6.73
C GLU A 338 -7.36 -20.62 5.53
N SER A 339 -6.64 -19.52 5.24
CA SER A 339 -5.67 -19.37 4.15
C SER A 339 -4.41 -18.64 4.61
N PRO A 340 -3.49 -19.31 5.35
CA PRO A 340 -2.31 -18.64 5.92
C PRO A 340 -1.32 -18.17 4.84
N PHE A 341 -0.55 -17.12 5.16
CA PHE A 341 0.50 -16.58 4.29
C PHE A 341 1.63 -17.57 4.01
N ILE A 342 1.93 -18.46 4.96
CA ILE A 342 2.90 -19.54 4.77
C ILE A 342 2.09 -20.81 4.45
N PRO A 343 1.95 -21.18 3.16
CA PRO A 343 1.51 -22.53 2.86
C PRO A 343 2.58 -23.51 3.33
N TYR A 344 2.16 -24.75 3.58
CA TYR A 344 2.94 -25.97 3.82
C TYR A 344 3.13 -26.39 5.28
N SER A 345 2.15 -27.17 5.76
CA SER A 345 2.46 -28.59 5.97
C SER A 345 2.58 -29.24 4.59
N THR A 346 3.77 -29.70 4.21
CA THR A 346 3.94 -30.69 3.14
C THR A 346 3.48 -32.05 3.66
N LYS A 347 2.18 -32.20 3.92
CA LYS A 347 1.54 -33.51 3.94
C LYS A 347 0.43 -33.47 2.92
N THR A 348 0.77 -33.91 1.72
CA THR A 348 -0.11 -34.76 0.95
C THR A 348 -0.86 -35.72 1.88
N SER A 349 -2.17 -35.57 1.96
CA SER A 349 -3.07 -36.69 2.15
C SER A 349 -4.46 -36.27 1.67
N LEU A 350 -4.74 -36.68 0.42
CA LEU A 350 -6.02 -37.04 -0.18
C LEU A 350 -7.26 -36.18 0.10
#